data_AF-A0A7K2BSK1-F1
#
_entry.id   AF-A0A7K2BSK1-F1
#
_cell.length_a   1.000
_cell.length_b   1.000
_cell.length_c   1.000
_cell.angle_alpha   90.00
_cell.angle_beta   90.00
_cell.angle_gamma   90.00
#
_symmetry.space_group_name_H-M   'P 1'
#
loop_
_entity.id
_entity.type
_entity.pdbx_description
1 polymer ?
#
loop_
_entity_poly.entity_id
_entity_poly.type
_entity_poly.pdbx_seq_one_letter_code
_entity_poly.pdbx_strand_id
1 'polypeptide(L)'
;MGWVLAAAAVLVAAGCGNSADPETWDEAEQDERFEDEEFGAESAVEHNFLVSCMEANTENLTEAEARVLCGCSFDGLRQRLTLEEFRSLDRALRSTPNPSDLDGETEDLWDDMAEDIFRSCARRVDA
;
A
#
# COMPACT_ATOMS: atom_id res chain seq x y z
N MET A 1 30.79 36.14 44.26
CA MET A 1 29.91 36.07 43.07
C MET A 1 30.52 35.04 42.13
N GLY A 2 30.24 33.74 42.27
CA GLY A 2 28.97 33.07 41.94
C GLY A 2 29.19 32.33 40.61
N TRP A 3 30.05 31.30 40.58
CA TRP A 3 29.71 29.87 40.62
C TRP A 3 28.62 29.42 39.63
N VAL A 4 29.12 28.72 38.61
CA VAL A 4 28.59 27.48 38.00
C VAL A 4 27.51 27.61 36.91
N LEU A 5 28.01 27.41 35.68
CA LEU A 5 27.32 26.79 34.55
C LEU A 5 26.52 25.56 35.01
N ALA A 6 25.20 25.64 34.97
CA ALA A 6 24.28 24.52 35.15
C ALA A 6 23.38 24.46 33.90
N ALA A 7 23.09 23.33 33.28
CA ALA A 7 23.57 21.97 33.41
C ALA A 7 23.31 21.32 32.04
N ALA A 8 24.25 20.49 31.59
CA ALA A 8 24.13 19.72 30.37
C ALA A 8 23.25 18.47 30.57
N ALA A 9 22.64 18.05 29.46
CA ALA A 9 22.25 16.69 29.10
C ALA A 9 21.05 16.06 29.83
N VAL A 10 20.51 15.00 29.19
CA VAL A 10 19.40 14.10 29.56
C VAL A 10 18.08 14.53 28.88
N LEU A 11 17.47 13.85 27.90
CA LEU A 11 17.65 12.56 27.22
C LEU A 11 16.98 12.71 25.84
N VAL A 12 17.72 12.66 24.73
CA VAL A 12 17.11 12.21 23.47
C VAL A 12 17.16 10.70 23.54
N ALA A 13 16.11 10.12 24.14
CA ALA A 13 15.92 8.69 24.13
C ALA A 13 15.92 8.23 22.67
N ALA A 14 16.78 7.25 22.40
CA ALA A 14 16.89 6.59 21.11
C ALA A 14 15.50 6.24 20.56
N GLY A 15 15.19 6.78 19.38
CA GLY A 15 14.07 6.36 18.56
C GLY A 15 14.51 5.80 17.21
N CYS A 16 15.79 5.45 17.03
CA CYS A 16 16.23 4.68 15.86
C CYS A 16 16.22 3.21 16.28
N GLY A 17 15.06 2.57 16.23
CA GLY A 17 14.97 1.17 16.68
C GLY A 17 13.61 0.50 16.61
N ASN A 18 12.53 1.21 16.30
CA ASN A 18 11.33 0.57 15.80
C ASN A 18 11.47 0.57 14.28
N SER A 19 11.48 -0.59 13.63
CA SER A 19 11.14 -0.66 12.21
C SER A 19 9.79 0.02 12.09
N ALA A 20 9.78 1.27 11.64
CA ALA A 20 8.60 2.13 11.67
C ALA A 20 7.64 1.81 10.51
N ASP A 21 7.80 0.65 9.90
CA ASP A 21 6.91 0.14 8.86
C ASP A 21 5.76 -0.59 9.56
N PRO A 22 4.50 -0.29 9.22
CA PRO A 22 3.36 -0.93 9.86
C PRO A 22 3.34 -2.43 9.53
N GLU A 23 3.01 -3.27 10.51
CA GLU A 23 2.90 -4.73 10.34
C GLU A 23 1.45 -5.16 10.09
N THR A 24 0.48 -4.30 10.45
CA THR A 24 -0.95 -4.55 10.28
C THR A 24 -1.66 -3.42 9.52
N TRP A 25 -2.86 -3.69 8.99
CA TRP A 25 -3.69 -2.67 8.34
C TRP A 25 -4.04 -1.53 9.30
N ASP A 26 -4.44 -1.85 10.54
CA ASP A 26 -4.76 -0.84 11.56
C ASP A 26 -3.59 0.11 11.83
N GLU A 27 -2.35 -0.40 11.84
CA GLU A 27 -1.15 0.44 12.01
C GLU A 27 -0.86 1.28 10.76
N ALA A 28 -1.11 0.76 9.56
CA ALA A 28 -0.89 1.48 8.32
C ALA A 28 -1.88 2.65 8.15
N GLU A 29 -3.12 2.47 8.56
CA GLU A 29 -4.20 3.47 8.49
C GLU A 29 -4.09 4.53 9.61
N GLN A 30 -3.44 4.20 10.73
CA GLN A 30 -3.20 5.13 11.84
C GLN A 30 -1.85 5.84 11.75
N ASP A 31 -1.11 5.69 10.65
CA ASP A 31 0.17 6.34 10.47
C ASP A 31 0.01 7.84 10.17
N GLU A 32 -0.04 8.65 11.22
CA GLU A 32 -0.18 10.12 11.17
C GLU A 32 0.95 10.83 10.41
N ARG A 33 2.04 10.14 10.03
CA ARG A 33 3.12 10.71 9.21
C ARG A 33 2.75 10.78 7.74
N PHE A 34 1.74 10.01 7.33
CA PHE A 34 1.26 9.98 5.96
C PHE A 34 0.13 10.99 5.79
N GLU A 35 0.30 11.91 4.84
CA GLU A 35 -0.70 12.88 4.44
C GLU A 35 -0.76 12.86 2.90
N ASP A 36 -1.95 12.63 2.33
CA ASP A 36 -2.17 12.60 0.90
C ASP A 36 -3.34 13.51 0.50
N GLU A 37 -3.00 14.62 -0.17
CA GLU A 37 -3.97 15.61 -0.62
C GLU A 37 -4.45 15.34 -2.06
N GLU A 38 -3.77 14.47 -2.81
CA GLU A 38 -4.01 14.23 -4.24
C GLU A 38 -4.96 13.05 -4.49
N PHE A 39 -4.66 11.90 -3.88
CA PHE A 39 -5.45 10.68 -4.06
C PHE A 39 -6.53 10.50 -2.99
N GLY A 40 -6.43 11.21 -1.86
CA GLY A 40 -7.27 10.99 -0.69
C GLY A 40 -7.08 9.59 -0.10
N ALA A 41 -5.88 9.02 -0.26
CA ALA A 41 -5.55 7.71 0.29
C ALA A 41 -5.47 7.75 1.83
N GLU A 42 -5.91 6.68 2.49
CA GLU A 42 -5.93 6.55 3.94
C GLU A 42 -4.60 6.04 4.51
N SER A 43 -3.70 5.54 3.65
CA SER A 43 -2.36 5.07 4.06
C SER A 43 -1.34 5.18 2.93
N ALA A 44 -0.06 5.17 3.29
CA ALA A 44 1.04 5.09 2.31
C ALA A 44 0.97 3.81 1.47
N VAL A 45 0.44 2.71 2.04
CA VAL A 45 0.27 1.44 1.33
C VAL A 45 -0.77 1.57 0.22
N GLU A 46 -1.91 2.17 0.54
CA GLU A 46 -2.97 2.46 -0.44
C GLU A 46 -2.46 3.38 -1.54
N HIS A 47 -1.85 4.52 -1.18
CA HIS A 47 -1.36 5.48 -2.16
C HIS A 47 -0.38 4.84 -3.14
N ASN A 48 0.61 4.09 -2.64
CA ASN A 48 1.58 3.43 -3.48
C ASN A 48 0.95 2.41 -4.43
N PHE A 49 -0.10 1.70 -3.98
CA PHE A 49 -0.84 0.79 -4.84
C PHE A 49 -1.63 1.55 -5.91
N LEU A 50 -2.39 2.58 -5.52
CA LEU A 50 -3.22 3.37 -6.44
C LEU A 50 -2.39 4.01 -7.54
N VAL A 51 -1.27 4.65 -7.20
CA VAL A 51 -0.36 5.27 -8.17
C VAL A 51 0.15 4.21 -9.15
N SER A 52 0.76 3.12 -8.67
CA SER A 52 1.34 2.10 -9.54
C SER A 52 0.29 1.37 -10.39
N CYS A 53 -0.89 1.08 -9.82
CA CYS A 53 -1.99 0.48 -10.56
C CYS A 53 -2.50 1.42 -11.66
N MET A 54 -2.67 2.71 -11.38
CA MET A 54 -3.12 3.69 -12.38
C MET A 54 -2.08 3.87 -13.48
N GLU A 55 -0.80 4.01 -13.12
CA GLU A 55 0.30 4.07 -14.10
C GLU A 55 0.30 2.87 -15.04
N ALA A 56 0.03 1.67 -14.53
CA ALA A 56 -0.04 0.45 -15.34
C ALA A 56 -1.26 0.35 -16.27
N ASN A 57 -2.33 1.11 -16.01
CA ASN A 57 -3.60 1.00 -16.75
C ASN A 57 -3.97 2.22 -17.59
N THR A 58 -3.31 3.36 -17.40
CA THR A 58 -3.65 4.63 -18.10
C THR A 58 -3.40 4.62 -19.61
N GLU A 59 -2.66 3.63 -20.14
CA GLU A 59 -2.56 3.45 -21.60
C GLU A 59 -3.88 2.93 -22.23
N ASN A 60 -4.73 2.27 -21.44
CA ASN A 60 -5.97 1.64 -21.90
C ASN A 60 -7.23 2.27 -21.30
N LEU A 61 -7.11 2.96 -20.16
CA LEU A 61 -8.21 3.56 -19.41
C LEU A 61 -7.99 5.06 -19.25
N THR A 62 -9.08 5.83 -19.18
CA THR A 62 -9.00 7.21 -18.69
C THR A 62 -8.60 7.23 -17.21
N GLU A 63 -8.08 8.36 -16.73
CA GLU A 63 -7.69 8.51 -15.32
C GLU A 63 -8.84 8.17 -14.35
N ALA A 64 -10.07 8.58 -14.68
CA ALA A 64 -11.25 8.27 -13.87
C ALA A 64 -11.57 6.77 -13.84
N GLU A 65 -11.50 6.10 -14.99
CA GLU A 65 -11.71 4.65 -15.11
C GLU A 65 -10.62 3.86 -14.37
N ALA A 66 -9.37 4.27 -14.52
CA ALA A 66 -8.24 3.70 -13.80
C ALA A 66 -8.43 3.86 -12.28
N ARG A 67 -8.88 5.04 -11.81
CA ARG A 67 -9.15 5.28 -10.39
C ARG A 67 -10.27 4.38 -9.86
N VAL A 68 -11.34 4.15 -10.64
CA VAL A 68 -12.41 3.21 -10.27
C VAL A 68 -11.89 1.78 -10.18
N LEU A 69 -11.12 1.33 -11.17
CA LEU A 69 -10.53 0.00 -11.18
C LEU A 69 -9.61 -0.21 -9.98
N CYS A 70 -8.65 0.70 -9.79
CA CYS A 70 -7.61 0.57 -8.79
C CYS A 70 -8.16 0.72 -7.37
N GLY A 71 -9.05 1.68 -7.12
CA GLY A 71 -9.70 1.81 -5.81
C GLY A 71 -10.52 0.58 -5.44
N CYS A 72 -11.35 0.10 -6.37
CA CYS A 72 -12.13 -1.13 -6.16
C CYS A 72 -11.23 -2.34 -5.88
N SER A 73 -10.12 -2.46 -6.60
CA SER A 73 -9.21 -3.60 -6.47
C SER A 73 -8.46 -3.55 -5.13
N PHE A 74 -7.99 -2.37 -4.73
CA PHE A 74 -7.37 -2.16 -3.42
C PHE A 74 -8.33 -2.55 -2.29
N ASP A 75 -9.56 -2.04 -2.31
CA ASP A 75 -10.58 -2.37 -1.31
C ASP A 75 -10.82 -3.88 -1.23
N GLY A 76 -10.92 -4.55 -2.37
CA GLY A 76 -11.12 -5.99 -2.43
C GLY A 76 -9.95 -6.78 -1.85
N LEU A 77 -8.72 -6.38 -2.17
CA LEU A 77 -7.50 -7.03 -1.69
C LEU A 77 -7.32 -6.81 -0.18
N ARG A 78 -7.46 -5.57 0.29
CA ARG A 78 -7.36 -5.20 1.71
C ARG A 78 -8.33 -5.99 2.59
N GLN A 79 -9.55 -6.22 2.12
CA GLN A 79 -10.57 -6.98 2.87
C GLN A 79 -10.28 -8.48 2.97
N ARG A 80 -9.42 -9.04 2.11
CA ARG A 80 -9.18 -10.48 2.03
C ARG A 80 -7.78 -10.90 2.46
N LEU A 81 -6.82 -10.00 2.33
CA LEU A 81 -5.41 -10.26 2.60
C LEU A 81 -4.98 -9.59 3.89
N THR A 82 -4.08 -10.21 4.62
CA THR A 82 -3.25 -9.51 5.60
C THR A 82 -2.35 -8.49 4.89
N LEU A 83 -1.83 -7.51 5.65
CA LEU A 83 -0.91 -6.52 5.08
C LEU A 83 0.37 -7.17 4.53
N GLU A 84 0.85 -8.25 5.16
CA GLU A 84 2.02 -9.01 4.69
C GLU A 84 1.74 -9.69 3.35
N GLU A 85 0.63 -10.42 3.23
CA GLU A 85 0.23 -11.08 1.97
C GLU A 85 0.01 -10.05 0.86
N PHE A 86 -0.66 -8.93 1.16
CA PHE A 86 -0.84 -7.84 0.21
C PHE A 86 0.51 -7.29 -0.29
N ARG A 87 1.46 -7.02 0.60
CA ARG A 87 2.78 -6.51 0.24
C ARG A 87 3.60 -7.53 -0.56
N SER A 88 3.44 -8.81 -0.27
CA SER A 88 4.07 -9.88 -1.04
C SER A 88 3.53 -9.86 -2.48
N LEU A 89 2.21 -9.86 -2.61
CA LEU A 89 1.52 -9.82 -3.90
C LEU A 89 1.84 -8.55 -4.71
N ASP A 90 1.71 -7.37 -4.10
CA ASP A 90 2.00 -6.08 -4.75
C ASP A 90 3.48 -6.01 -5.22
N ARG A 91 4.42 -6.47 -4.41
CA ARG A 91 5.84 -6.53 -4.79
C ARG A 91 6.09 -7.50 -5.95
N ALA A 92 5.42 -8.65 -5.94
CA ALA A 92 5.57 -9.65 -6.98
C ALA A 92 5.01 -9.13 -8.32
N LEU A 93 3.81 -8.53 -8.31
CA LEU A 93 3.19 -7.94 -9.51
C LEU A 93 4.01 -6.78 -10.10
N ARG A 94 4.66 -5.97 -9.25
CA ARG A 94 5.59 -4.92 -9.71
C ARG A 94 6.85 -5.49 -10.37
N SER A 95 7.34 -6.62 -9.88
CA SER A 95 8.57 -7.25 -10.36
C SER A 95 8.33 -8.15 -11.57
N THR A 96 7.10 -8.66 -11.68
CA THR A 96 6.64 -9.61 -12.68
C THR A 96 5.29 -9.13 -13.22
N PRO A 97 5.28 -8.27 -14.27
CA PRO A 97 4.06 -7.63 -14.76
C PRO A 97 3.02 -8.59 -15.32
N ASN A 98 3.45 -9.80 -15.69
CA ASN A 98 2.58 -10.87 -16.16
C ASN A 98 2.31 -11.85 -15.00
N PRO A 99 1.09 -11.87 -14.45
CA PRO A 99 0.77 -12.72 -13.30
C PRO A 99 0.96 -14.22 -13.56
N SER A 100 0.92 -14.66 -14.83
CA SER A 100 1.19 -16.05 -15.22
C SER A 100 2.65 -16.47 -15.05
N ASP A 101 3.55 -15.53 -14.77
CA ASP A 101 4.97 -15.79 -14.50
C ASP A 101 5.30 -15.73 -12.99
N LEU A 102 4.27 -15.60 -12.12
CA LEU A 102 4.43 -15.72 -10.67
C LEU A 102 4.75 -17.16 -10.28
N ASP A 103 5.38 -17.35 -9.12
CA ASP A 103 5.69 -18.68 -8.59
C ASP A 103 5.24 -18.86 -7.13
N GLY A 104 4.88 -20.10 -6.81
CA GLY A 104 4.62 -20.56 -5.44
C GLY A 104 3.44 -19.84 -4.78
N GLU A 105 3.62 -19.42 -3.53
CA GLU A 105 2.54 -18.87 -2.70
C GLU A 105 1.91 -17.60 -3.30
N THR A 106 2.63 -16.85 -4.15
CA THR A 106 2.09 -15.62 -4.73
C THR A 106 1.24 -15.88 -5.99
N GLU A 107 1.54 -16.95 -6.73
CA GLU A 107 0.69 -17.46 -7.81
C GLU A 107 -0.66 -17.92 -7.24
N ASP A 108 -0.63 -18.68 -6.15
CA ASP A 108 -1.84 -19.14 -5.45
C ASP A 108 -2.70 -17.96 -4.95
N LEU A 109 -2.08 -16.95 -4.33
CA LEU A 109 -2.79 -15.73 -3.89
C LEU A 109 -3.42 -14.96 -5.07
N TRP A 110 -2.75 -14.93 -6.21
CA TRP A 110 -3.25 -14.28 -7.41
C TRP A 110 -4.47 -15.02 -7.97
N ASP A 111 -4.34 -16.32 -8.21
CA ASP A 111 -5.37 -17.15 -8.85
C ASP A 111 -6.62 -17.32 -7.98
N ASP A 112 -6.44 -17.52 -6.66
CA ASP A 112 -7.57 -17.79 -5.78
C ASP A 112 -8.38 -16.53 -5.42
N MET A 113 -7.75 -15.36 -5.41
CA MET A 113 -8.36 -14.15 -4.83
C MET A 113 -8.20 -12.91 -5.69
N ALA A 114 -6.98 -12.57 -6.09
CA ALA A 114 -6.72 -11.29 -6.74
C ALA A 114 -7.39 -11.23 -8.12
N GLU A 115 -7.28 -12.28 -8.93
CA GLU A 115 -7.82 -12.30 -10.29
C GLU A 115 -9.34 -12.03 -10.30
N ASP A 116 -10.08 -12.67 -9.39
CA ASP A 116 -11.53 -12.48 -9.27
C ASP A 116 -11.90 -11.08 -8.79
N ILE A 117 -11.09 -10.46 -7.92
CA ILE A 117 -11.26 -9.07 -7.51
C ILE A 117 -11.07 -8.15 -8.70
N PHE A 118 -9.94 -8.24 -9.41
CA PHE A 118 -9.65 -7.40 -10.57
C PHE A 118 -10.71 -7.58 -11.67
N ARG A 119 -11.12 -8.81 -11.97
CA ARG A 119 -12.18 -9.13 -12.95
C ARG A 119 -13.53 -8.55 -12.52
N SER A 120 -13.84 -8.53 -11.22
CA SER A 120 -15.06 -7.92 -10.72
C SER A 120 -15.02 -6.39 -10.76
N CYS A 121 -13.86 -5.79 -10.53
CA CYS A 121 -13.67 -4.35 -10.56
C CYS A 121 -13.64 -3.81 -12.00
N ALA A 122 -13.05 -4.53 -12.94
CA ALA A 122 -13.09 -4.19 -14.36
C ALA A 122 -14.54 -4.06 -14.88
N ARG A 123 -15.42 -4.98 -14.47
CA ARG A 123 -16.86 -4.88 -14.79
C ARG A 123 -17.56 -3.62 -14.26
N ARG A 124 -16.99 -2.94 -13.26
CA ARG A 124 -17.53 -1.65 -12.76
C ARG A 124 -17.09 -0.47 -13.61
N VAL A 125 -15.98 -0.60 -14.32
CA VAL A 125 -15.50 0.43 -15.26
C VAL A 125 -16.42 0.50 -16.48
N ASP A 126 -16.90 -0.66 -16.96
CA ASP A 126 -17.76 -0.77 -18.14
C ASP A 126 -19.25 -0.44 -17.90
N ALA A 127 -19.65 -0.16 -16.66
CA ALA A 127 -21.06 -0.05 -16.22
C ALA A 127 -21.58 1.39 -16.22
#